data_AF-A0ABD0X8Z5-F1
#
_entry.id   AF-A0ABD0X8Z5-F1
#
_cell.length_a   1.000
_cell.length_b   1.000
_cell.length_c   1.000
_cell.angle_alpha   90.00
_cell.angle_beta   90.00
_cell.angle_gamma   90.00
#
_symmetry.space_group_name_H-M   'P 1'
#
loop_
_entity.id
_entity.type
_entity.pdbx_description
1 polymer ?
#
loop_
_entity_poly.entity_id
_entity_poly.type
_entity_poly.pdbx_seq_one_letter_code
_entity_poly.pdbx_strand_id
1 'polypeptide(L)'
;MCALFNVVLLALVSMGTADPEDCKHLLQPLAPGNQQTIFGKWVFLEGFSDNEVVSEILRNTSSSWIQISPTSENETVLLDQRNLIEGNCMNSSANMTFSKSSFQVTHDNISITGHFLQTCTDCLAIMHSGDLMAGVHFQALYIFGKNKTLPHSDLEHFRKQAQCLKYAQPAPYSYSGVTELCSETEFACC
;
A
#
# COMPACT_ATOMS: atom_id res chain seq x y z
N MET A 1 -10.98 48.63 38.57
CA MET A 1 -11.72 47.51 37.96
C MET A 1 -11.15 47.31 36.57
N CYS A 2 -10.38 46.25 36.38
CA CYS A 2 -9.73 45.88 35.13
C CYS A 2 -10.68 45.03 34.28
N ALA A 3 -10.83 45.35 33.00
CA ALA A 3 -11.43 44.44 32.02
C ALA A 3 -10.45 44.29 30.86
N LEU A 4 -9.66 43.21 30.91
CA LEU A 4 -8.79 42.79 29.81
C LEU A 4 -9.66 41.97 28.85
N PHE A 5 -9.88 42.49 27.64
CA PHE A 5 -10.50 41.74 26.54
C PHE A 5 -9.48 40.72 26.01
N ASN A 6 -9.72 39.44 26.29
CA ASN A 6 -8.99 38.35 25.64
C ASN A 6 -9.58 38.12 24.25
N VAL A 7 -8.85 38.53 23.21
CA VAL A 7 -9.14 38.14 21.83
C VAL A 7 -8.55 36.75 21.62
N VAL A 8 -9.42 35.73 21.55
CA VAL A 8 -9.01 34.38 21.16
C VAL A 8 -8.88 34.34 19.64
N LEU A 9 -7.64 34.34 19.12
CA LEU A 9 -7.38 34.04 17.72
C LEU A 9 -7.54 32.53 17.49
N LEU A 10 -8.66 32.14 16.86
CA LEU A 10 -8.78 30.81 16.25
C LEU A 10 -7.88 30.76 15.01
N ALA A 11 -6.71 30.14 15.14
CA ALA A 11 -5.89 29.77 13.99
C ALA A 11 -6.60 28.66 13.22
N LEU A 12 -7.23 29.01 12.09
CA LEU A 12 -7.69 28.05 11.11
C LEU A 12 -6.46 27.37 10.52
N VAL A 13 -6.20 26.13 10.93
CA VAL A 13 -5.22 25.27 10.26
C VAL A 13 -5.76 25.02 8.86
N SER A 14 -5.19 25.70 7.87
CA SER A 14 -5.46 25.42 6.47
C SER A 14 -4.96 24.01 6.17
N MET A 15 -5.88 23.10 5.92
CA MET A 15 -5.55 21.83 5.26
C MET A 15 -5.06 22.22 3.86
N GLY A 16 -3.74 22.25 3.65
CA GLY A 16 -3.16 22.52 2.35
C GLY A 16 -3.68 21.48 1.36
N THR A 17 -4.45 21.92 0.37
CA THR A 17 -4.77 21.09 -0.78
C THR A 17 -3.47 20.90 -1.56
N ALA A 18 -3.06 19.65 -1.82
CA ALA A 18 -1.93 19.40 -2.70
C ALA A 18 -2.16 20.08 -4.06
N ASP A 19 -1.13 20.74 -4.59
CA ASP A 19 -1.18 21.35 -5.92
C ASP A 19 -1.44 20.25 -6.98
N PRO A 20 -2.37 20.42 -7.92
CA PRO A 20 -2.59 19.46 -8.99
C PRO A 20 -1.32 19.03 -9.75
N GLU A 21 -0.35 19.93 -9.94
CA GLU A 21 0.91 19.58 -10.63
C GLU A 21 1.83 18.73 -9.73
N ASP A 22 1.85 18.99 -8.42
CA ASP A 22 2.55 18.15 -7.45
C ASP A 22 1.97 16.73 -7.44
N CYS A 23 0.65 16.60 -7.50
CA CYS A 23 -0.01 15.29 -7.52
C CYS A 23 0.34 14.46 -8.75
N LYS A 24 0.49 15.10 -9.91
CA LYS A 24 0.90 14.41 -11.14
C LYS A 24 2.30 13.81 -11.03
N HIS A 25 3.22 14.54 -10.41
CA HIS A 25 4.57 14.04 -10.17
C HIS A 25 4.58 12.93 -9.09
N LEU A 26 3.82 13.11 -8.01
CA LEU A 26 3.72 12.14 -6.91
C LEU A 26 3.12 10.79 -7.34
N LEU A 27 2.22 10.77 -8.32
CA LEU A 27 1.55 9.56 -8.81
C LEU A 27 2.20 8.97 -10.06
N GLN A 28 3.45 9.34 -10.35
CA GLN A 28 4.16 8.83 -11.52
C GLN A 28 4.53 7.34 -11.35
N PRO A 29 4.16 6.46 -12.31
CA PRO A 29 4.59 5.07 -12.30
C PRO A 29 6.10 4.90 -12.45
N LEU A 30 6.66 3.82 -11.89
CA LEU A 30 8.03 3.40 -12.16
C LEU A 30 8.24 3.19 -13.66
N ALA A 31 9.40 3.64 -14.16
CA ALA A 31 9.75 3.47 -15.56
C ALA A 31 9.91 1.97 -15.93
N PRO A 32 9.51 1.56 -17.14
CA PRO A 32 9.75 0.19 -17.63
C PRO A 32 11.24 -0.17 -17.56
N GLY A 33 11.56 -1.42 -17.22
CA GLY A 33 12.93 -1.90 -17.07
C GLY A 33 13.52 -1.76 -15.67
N ASN A 34 12.89 -0.99 -14.78
CA ASN A 34 13.27 -0.92 -13.37
C ASN A 34 12.69 -2.08 -12.53
N GLN A 35 12.14 -3.13 -13.15
CA GLN A 35 11.50 -4.23 -12.43
C GLN A 35 12.45 -4.96 -11.47
N GLN A 36 13.76 -4.97 -11.72
CA GLN A 36 14.72 -5.60 -10.81
C GLN A 36 14.76 -4.94 -9.42
N THR A 37 14.40 -3.65 -9.31
CA THR A 37 14.42 -2.94 -8.03
C THR A 37 13.30 -3.39 -7.09
N ILE A 38 12.27 -4.09 -7.60
CA ILE A 38 11.14 -4.55 -6.78
C ILE A 38 11.39 -5.93 -6.16
N PHE A 39 12.48 -6.61 -6.52
CA PHE A 39 12.74 -7.96 -6.03
C PHE A 39 13.07 -8.03 -4.54
N GLY A 40 12.74 -9.17 -3.97
CA GLY A 40 12.95 -9.51 -2.57
C GLY A 40 11.72 -9.32 -1.71
N LYS A 41 11.94 -9.38 -0.39
CA LYS A 41 10.90 -9.32 0.64
C LYS A 41 10.61 -7.87 1.05
N TRP A 42 9.33 -7.59 1.30
CA TRP A 42 8.82 -6.27 1.67
C TRP A 42 7.73 -6.41 2.73
N VAL A 43 7.82 -5.62 3.81
CA VAL A 43 6.84 -5.58 4.89
C VAL A 43 5.77 -4.56 4.57
N PHE A 44 4.49 -4.89 4.72
CA PHE A 44 3.38 -3.97 4.49
C PHE A 44 3.24 -2.98 5.65
N LEU A 45 3.34 -1.68 5.36
CA LEU A 45 3.44 -0.64 6.40
C LEU A 45 2.21 0.24 6.51
N GLU A 46 1.60 0.67 5.42
CA GLU A 46 0.41 1.52 5.44
C GLU A 46 -0.41 1.32 4.16
N GLY A 47 -1.74 1.35 4.27
CA GLY A 47 -2.61 1.09 3.12
C GLY A 47 -3.96 1.75 3.16
N PHE A 48 -4.40 2.20 1.99
CA PHE A 48 -5.67 2.87 1.73
C PHE A 48 -6.51 2.09 0.72
N SER A 49 -7.83 2.22 0.80
CA SER A 49 -8.77 1.80 -0.25
C SER A 49 -9.97 2.73 -0.30
N ASP A 50 -10.63 2.82 -1.47
CA ASP A 50 -11.90 3.50 -1.66
C ASP A 50 -13.12 2.59 -1.40
N ASN A 51 -12.87 1.31 -1.16
CA ASN A 51 -13.89 0.31 -0.95
C ASN A 51 -13.94 -0.13 0.52
N GLU A 52 -15.15 -0.19 1.09
CA GLU A 52 -15.33 -0.49 2.51
C GLU A 52 -14.98 -1.95 2.84
N VAL A 53 -15.25 -2.90 1.93
CA VAL A 53 -14.91 -4.32 2.15
C VAL A 53 -13.40 -4.50 2.21
N VAL A 54 -12.67 -3.87 1.28
CA VAL A 54 -11.19 -3.90 1.30
C VAL A 54 -10.65 -3.16 2.53
N SER A 55 -11.26 -2.04 2.90
CA SER A 55 -10.89 -1.29 4.11
C SER A 55 -11.12 -2.08 5.40
N GLU A 56 -12.15 -2.92 5.47
CA GLU A 56 -12.40 -3.82 6.59
C GLU A 56 -11.33 -4.91 6.69
N ILE A 57 -10.96 -5.53 5.58
CA ILE A 57 -9.84 -6.50 5.53
C ILE A 57 -8.54 -5.84 6.00
N LEU A 58 -8.27 -4.61 5.56
CA LEU A 58 -7.11 -3.83 5.98
C LEU A 58 -7.12 -3.58 7.50
N ARG A 59 -8.25 -3.19 8.09
CA ARG A 59 -8.37 -2.98 9.56
C ARG A 59 -8.18 -4.26 10.37
N ASN A 60 -8.59 -5.41 9.83
CA ASN A 60 -8.44 -6.71 10.50
C ASN A 60 -7.07 -7.35 10.27
N THR A 61 -6.22 -6.75 9.42
CA THR A 61 -4.85 -7.19 9.19
C THR A 61 -3.93 -6.68 10.29
N SER A 62 -3.24 -7.59 10.97
CA SER A 62 -2.30 -7.26 12.06
C SER A 62 -0.86 -7.10 11.56
N SER A 63 -0.46 -7.90 10.57
CA SER A 63 0.83 -7.79 9.90
C SER A 63 0.77 -8.46 8.53
N SER A 64 1.63 -8.04 7.60
CA SER A 64 1.69 -8.64 6.28
C SER A 64 3.06 -8.41 5.63
N TRP A 65 3.45 -9.33 4.76
CA TRP A 65 4.59 -9.15 3.88
C TRP A 65 4.34 -9.78 2.52
N ILE A 66 5.06 -9.26 1.53
CA ILE A 66 5.14 -9.82 0.18
C ILE A 66 6.59 -10.15 -0.17
N GLN A 67 6.79 -11.12 -1.04
CA GLN A 67 8.07 -11.41 -1.65
C GLN A 67 7.89 -11.53 -3.16
N ILE A 68 8.70 -10.76 -3.90
CA ILE A 68 8.69 -10.77 -5.36
C ILE A 68 9.97 -11.44 -5.85
N SER A 69 9.83 -12.53 -6.59
CA SER A 69 10.95 -13.35 -7.05
C SER A 69 10.91 -13.52 -8.57
N PRO A 70 12.06 -13.57 -9.26
CA PRO A 70 12.10 -13.79 -10.70
C PRO A 70 11.59 -15.19 -11.07
N THR A 71 11.00 -15.32 -12.26
CA THR A 71 10.70 -16.61 -12.88
C THR A 71 11.61 -16.84 -14.09
N SER A 72 11.44 -17.96 -14.80
CA SER A 72 12.11 -18.21 -16.08
C SER A 72 11.61 -17.34 -17.23
N GLU A 73 10.46 -16.68 -17.07
CA GLU A 73 9.87 -15.79 -18.07
C GLU A 73 10.22 -14.33 -17.74
N ASN A 74 10.71 -13.58 -18.73
CA ASN A 74 11.24 -12.22 -18.49
C ASN A 74 10.20 -11.22 -17.96
N GLU A 75 8.93 -11.39 -18.32
CA GLU A 75 7.84 -10.47 -17.95
C GLU A 75 6.99 -10.99 -16.79
N THR A 76 7.28 -12.18 -16.27
CA THR A 76 6.50 -12.80 -15.19
C THR A 76 7.37 -12.95 -13.94
N VAL A 77 6.85 -12.53 -12.80
CA VAL A 77 7.48 -12.69 -11.49
C VAL A 77 6.54 -13.46 -10.58
N LEU A 78 7.08 -14.18 -9.60
CA LEU A 78 6.28 -14.82 -8.57
C LEU A 78 6.06 -13.83 -7.43
N LEU A 79 4.80 -13.56 -7.11
CA LEU A 79 4.38 -12.84 -5.91
C LEU A 79 3.97 -13.87 -4.87
N ASP A 80 4.69 -13.91 -3.74
CA ASP A 80 4.31 -14.65 -2.55
C ASP A 80 3.86 -13.68 -1.46
N GLN A 81 2.78 -14.00 -0.76
CA GLN A 81 2.19 -13.13 0.25
C GLN A 81 1.86 -13.92 1.52
N ARG A 82 2.10 -13.30 2.68
CA ARG A 82 1.60 -13.78 3.97
C ARG A 82 0.90 -12.65 4.70
N ASN A 83 -0.28 -12.92 5.22
CA ASN A 83 -1.07 -11.98 5.99
C ASN A 83 -1.49 -12.61 7.31
N LEU A 84 -1.27 -11.89 8.42
CA LEU A 84 -1.87 -12.21 9.70
C LEU A 84 -3.19 -11.44 9.82
N ILE A 85 -4.31 -12.11 9.59
CA ILE A 85 -5.65 -11.51 9.60
C ILE A 85 -6.46 -12.20 10.69
N GLU A 86 -7.02 -11.42 11.62
CA GLU A 86 -7.80 -11.94 12.75
C GLU A 86 -7.10 -13.07 13.52
N GLY A 87 -5.76 -12.97 13.66
CA GLY A 87 -4.94 -13.97 14.36
C GLY A 87 -4.57 -15.21 13.54
N ASN A 88 -5.02 -15.33 12.28
CA ASN A 88 -4.70 -16.45 11.40
C ASN A 88 -3.68 -16.05 10.33
N CYS A 89 -2.66 -16.88 10.14
CA CYS A 89 -1.70 -16.72 9.04
C CYS A 89 -2.26 -17.31 7.75
N MET A 90 -2.59 -16.43 6.81
CA MET A 90 -3.05 -16.77 5.47
C MET A 90 -1.89 -16.63 4.48
N ASN A 91 -1.78 -17.58 3.55
CA ASN A 91 -0.78 -17.59 2.50
C ASN A 91 -1.42 -17.60 1.12
N SER A 92 -0.77 -16.93 0.17
CA SER A 92 -1.12 -17.02 -1.23
C SER A 92 0.11 -16.77 -2.08
N SER A 93 0.13 -17.38 -3.26
CA SER A 93 1.14 -17.10 -4.28
C SER A 93 0.47 -17.01 -5.64
N ALA A 94 0.93 -16.08 -6.47
CA ALA A 94 0.39 -15.87 -7.80
C ALA A 94 1.48 -15.36 -8.76
N ASN A 95 1.27 -15.62 -10.05
CA ASN A 95 2.08 -15.00 -11.10
C ASN A 95 1.65 -13.54 -11.26
N MET A 96 2.64 -12.64 -11.24
CA MET A 96 2.49 -11.24 -11.57
C MET A 96 3.16 -10.98 -12.92
N THR A 97 2.39 -10.58 -13.92
CA THR A 97 2.89 -10.33 -15.28
C THR A 97 2.96 -8.84 -15.56
N PHE A 98 4.09 -8.38 -16.07
CA PHE A 98 4.33 -6.99 -16.43
C PHE A 98 3.95 -6.71 -17.88
N SER A 99 3.31 -5.55 -18.09
CA SER A 99 3.13 -4.95 -19.40
C SER A 99 3.54 -3.48 -19.31
N LYS A 100 4.73 -3.16 -19.85
CA LYS A 100 5.36 -1.84 -19.71
C LYS A 100 5.55 -1.47 -18.23
N SER A 101 4.88 -0.40 -17.77
CA SER A 101 4.96 0.10 -16.38
C SER A 101 3.87 -0.48 -15.47
N SER A 102 2.95 -1.26 -16.02
CA SER A 102 1.83 -1.86 -15.28
C SER A 102 2.09 -3.34 -15.03
N PHE A 103 1.46 -3.88 -14.00
CA PHE A 103 1.40 -5.31 -13.72
C PHE A 103 -0.04 -5.79 -13.66
N GLN A 104 -0.21 -7.10 -13.86
CA GLN A 104 -1.45 -7.81 -13.63
C GLN A 104 -1.18 -9.04 -12.76
N VAL A 105 -2.09 -9.32 -11.83
CA VAL A 105 -2.10 -10.52 -10.99
C VAL A 105 -3.50 -11.11 -11.08
N THR A 106 -3.58 -12.42 -11.29
CA THR A 106 -4.86 -13.14 -11.22
C THR A 106 -4.76 -14.23 -10.16
N HIS A 107 -5.66 -14.19 -9.19
CA HIS A 107 -5.74 -15.17 -8.10
C HIS A 107 -7.21 -15.39 -7.75
N ASP A 108 -7.65 -16.64 -7.65
CA ASP A 108 -9.03 -17.02 -7.28
C ASP A 108 -10.15 -16.26 -8.03
N ASN A 109 -10.00 -16.12 -9.35
CA ASN A 109 -10.90 -15.37 -10.25
C ASN A 109 -10.98 -13.85 -10.00
N ILE A 110 -10.13 -13.31 -9.14
CA ILE A 110 -9.93 -11.87 -8.97
C ILE A 110 -8.74 -11.46 -9.82
N SER A 111 -8.94 -10.49 -10.70
CA SER A 111 -7.87 -9.87 -11.48
C SER A 111 -7.57 -8.48 -10.92
N ILE A 112 -6.32 -8.28 -10.58
CA ILE A 112 -5.79 -7.01 -10.09
C ILE A 112 -4.86 -6.45 -11.15
N THR A 113 -5.07 -5.19 -11.51
CA THR A 113 -4.14 -4.42 -12.33
C THR A 113 -3.58 -3.29 -11.51
N GLY A 114 -2.29 -3.02 -11.63
CA GLY A 114 -1.67 -1.93 -10.90
C GLY A 114 -0.37 -1.46 -11.50
N HIS A 115 0.30 -0.57 -10.79
CA HIS A 115 1.64 -0.12 -11.08
C HIS A 115 2.35 0.25 -9.78
N PHE A 116 3.67 0.22 -9.85
CA PHE A 116 4.54 0.67 -8.78
C PHE A 116 4.76 2.18 -8.90
N LEU A 117 4.80 2.89 -7.79
CA LEU A 117 5.07 4.33 -7.75
C LEU A 117 6.49 4.61 -7.28
N GLN A 118 7.10 5.64 -7.86
CA GLN A 118 8.38 6.16 -7.37
C GLN A 118 8.16 6.85 -6.02
N THR A 119 8.78 6.36 -4.96
CA THR A 119 8.66 6.94 -3.61
C THR A 119 10.02 7.12 -2.95
N CYS A 120 10.69 6.01 -2.60
CA CYS A 120 12.01 6.03 -1.98
C CYS A 120 12.82 4.78 -2.36
N THR A 121 14.09 4.71 -1.93
CA THR A 121 15.01 3.60 -2.29
C THR A 121 14.70 2.30 -1.54
N ASP A 122 14.25 2.41 -0.28
CA ASP A 122 13.99 1.26 0.61
C ASP A 122 12.50 0.97 0.81
N CYS A 123 11.64 1.53 -0.04
CA CYS A 123 10.20 1.31 -0.03
C CYS A 123 9.65 0.98 -1.42
N LEU A 124 8.47 0.38 -1.42
CA LEU A 124 7.73 -0.01 -2.59
C LEU A 124 6.29 0.47 -2.42
N ALA A 125 5.87 1.43 -3.23
CA ALA A 125 4.47 1.87 -3.24
C ALA A 125 3.74 1.25 -4.43
N ILE A 126 2.54 0.76 -4.19
CA ILE A 126 1.72 0.04 -5.17
C ILE A 126 0.35 0.71 -5.23
N MET A 127 0.01 1.25 -6.40
CA MET A 127 -1.35 1.66 -6.71
C MET A 127 -1.98 0.60 -7.61
N HIS A 128 -3.13 0.06 -7.21
CA HIS A 128 -3.78 -1.03 -7.91
C HIS A 128 -5.29 -0.96 -7.78
N SER A 129 -5.97 -1.66 -8.68
CA SER A 129 -7.41 -1.78 -8.71
C SER A 129 -7.81 -3.16 -9.20
N GLY A 130 -8.99 -3.61 -8.82
CA GLY A 130 -9.56 -4.86 -9.30
C GLY A 130 -11.04 -4.92 -8.99
N ASP A 131 -11.64 -6.04 -9.36
CA ASP A 131 -13.05 -6.31 -9.07
C ASP A 131 -13.14 -7.47 -8.09
N LEU A 132 -13.78 -7.24 -6.95
CA LEU A 132 -14.16 -8.29 -6.02
C LEU A 132 -15.27 -9.15 -6.61
N MET A 133 -15.56 -10.27 -5.94
CA MET A 133 -16.72 -11.11 -6.24
C MET A 133 -18.00 -10.26 -6.32
N ALA A 134 -18.89 -10.61 -7.25
CA ALA A 134 -20.09 -9.83 -7.61
C ALA A 134 -19.85 -8.49 -8.34
N GLY A 135 -18.64 -8.25 -8.85
CA GLY A 135 -18.35 -7.12 -9.74
C GLY A 135 -18.16 -5.78 -9.02
N VAL A 136 -17.77 -5.84 -7.74
CA VAL A 136 -17.53 -4.64 -6.92
C VAL A 136 -16.10 -4.16 -7.15
N HIS A 137 -15.95 -3.04 -7.84
CA HIS A 137 -14.64 -2.43 -8.09
C HIS A 137 -14.02 -1.85 -6.81
N PHE A 138 -12.70 -1.90 -6.72
CA PHE A 138 -11.92 -1.20 -5.72
C PHE A 138 -10.63 -0.62 -6.31
N GLN A 139 -10.17 0.47 -5.72
CA GLN A 139 -8.83 1.00 -5.86
C GLN A 139 -8.15 1.01 -4.48
N ALA A 140 -6.85 0.72 -4.48
CA ALA A 140 -6.05 0.72 -3.28
C ALA A 140 -4.64 1.25 -3.54
N LEU A 141 -4.08 1.86 -2.49
CA LEU A 141 -2.72 2.40 -2.46
C LEU A 141 -2.00 1.87 -1.23
N TYR A 142 -0.93 1.11 -1.43
CA TYR A 142 -0.15 0.46 -0.37
C TYR A 142 1.30 0.91 -0.40
N ILE A 143 1.93 1.04 0.77
CA ILE A 143 3.39 1.18 0.90
C ILE A 143 3.97 0.03 1.69
N PHE A 144 5.09 -0.48 1.18
CA PHE A 144 5.88 -1.52 1.80
C PHE A 144 7.30 -1.00 2.05
N GLY A 145 7.99 -1.54 3.05
CA GLY A 145 9.38 -1.23 3.35
C GLY A 145 10.26 -2.48 3.36
N LYS A 146 11.56 -2.33 3.05
CA LYS A 146 12.55 -3.39 3.33
C LYS A 146 12.65 -3.71 4.82
N ASN A 147 12.44 -2.69 5.64
CA ASN A 147 12.40 -2.77 7.09
C ASN A 147 10.95 -2.66 7.59
N LYS A 148 10.75 -2.99 8.87
CA LYS A 148 9.47 -2.87 9.60
C LYS A 148 9.00 -1.43 9.82
N THR A 149 9.83 -0.45 9.48
CA THR A 149 9.55 0.98 9.62
C THR A 149 10.17 1.74 8.46
N LEU A 150 9.65 2.94 8.20
CA LEU A 150 10.22 3.90 7.27
C LEU A 150 10.46 5.25 7.98
N PRO A 151 11.39 6.07 7.47
CA PRO A 151 11.51 7.47 7.88
C PRO A 151 10.17 8.20 7.81
N HIS A 152 9.94 9.12 8.75
CA HIS A 152 8.71 9.92 8.78
C HIS A 152 8.47 10.70 7.47
N SER A 153 9.53 11.21 6.84
CA SER A 153 9.46 11.89 5.55
C SER A 153 8.87 11.03 4.43
N ASP A 154 9.18 9.74 4.43
CA ASP A 154 8.77 8.81 3.37
C ASP A 154 7.30 8.43 3.55
N LEU A 155 6.85 8.24 4.80
CA LEU A 155 5.44 8.06 5.12
C LEU A 155 4.60 9.31 4.84
N GLU A 156 5.11 10.51 5.13
CA GLU A 156 4.42 11.76 4.79
C GLU A 156 4.33 11.95 3.27
N HIS A 157 5.37 11.58 2.51
CA HIS A 157 5.31 11.55 1.06
C HIS A 157 4.21 10.60 0.57
N PHE A 158 4.14 9.39 1.12
CA PHE A 158 3.10 8.41 0.79
C PHE A 158 1.68 8.90 1.12
N ARG A 159 1.49 9.52 2.29
CA ARG A 159 0.19 10.10 2.67
C ARG A 159 -0.24 11.24 1.77
N LYS A 160 0.71 12.03 1.24
CA LYS A 160 0.41 13.02 0.20
C LYS A 160 -0.07 12.37 -1.11
N GLN A 161 0.51 11.23 -1.52
CA GLN A 161 -0.02 10.45 -2.64
C GLN A 161 -1.48 10.02 -2.38
N ALA A 162 -1.77 9.55 -1.16
CA ALA A 162 -3.13 9.18 -0.78
C ALA A 162 -4.11 10.38 -0.80
N GLN A 163 -3.66 11.57 -0.37
CA GLN A 163 -4.44 12.80 -0.47
C GLN A 163 -4.71 13.22 -1.92
N CYS A 164 -3.72 13.08 -2.81
CA CYS A 164 -3.90 13.32 -4.25
C CYS A 164 -4.97 12.41 -4.87
N LEU A 165 -5.06 11.17 -4.39
CA LEU A 165 -6.09 10.20 -4.76
C LEU A 165 -7.40 10.36 -3.98
N LYS A 166 -7.46 11.34 -3.06
CA LYS A 166 -8.64 11.66 -2.23
C LYS A 166 -9.07 10.54 -1.29
N TYR A 167 -8.15 9.66 -0.88
CA TYR A 167 -8.44 8.69 0.17
C TYR A 167 -8.69 9.39 1.50
N ALA A 168 -9.64 8.86 2.26
CA ALA A 168 -9.88 9.30 3.63
C ALA A 168 -8.65 9.02 4.50
N GLN A 169 -8.39 9.94 5.44
CA GLN A 169 -7.32 9.84 6.42
C GLN A 169 -7.93 9.64 7.82
N PRO A 170 -7.30 8.85 8.71
CA PRO A 170 -6.05 8.09 8.51
C PRO A 170 -6.26 6.83 7.67
N ALA A 171 -5.16 6.17 7.29
CA ALA A 171 -5.18 4.88 6.61
C ALA A 171 -5.97 3.82 7.42
N PRO A 172 -6.81 3.00 6.76
CA PRO A 172 -7.42 1.81 7.38
C PRO A 172 -6.41 0.84 7.99
N TYR A 173 -5.22 0.72 7.40
CA TYR A 173 -4.13 -0.09 7.93
C TYR A 173 -2.87 0.73 8.12
N SER A 174 -2.25 0.59 9.30
CA SER A 174 -0.89 1.02 9.61
C SER A 174 -0.25 -0.05 10.48
N TYR A 175 0.92 -0.55 10.07
CA TYR A 175 1.62 -1.58 10.81
C TYR A 175 2.06 -1.05 12.19
N SER A 176 1.79 -1.84 13.23
CA SER A 176 2.09 -1.48 14.62
C SER A 176 3.59 -1.45 14.93
N GLY A 177 4.42 -2.08 14.08
CA GLY A 177 5.85 -2.27 14.31
C GLY A 177 6.19 -3.36 15.33
N VAL A 178 5.20 -3.87 16.08
CA VAL A 178 5.41 -4.83 17.17
C VAL A 178 4.87 -6.23 16.86
N THR A 179 3.82 -6.34 16.04
CA THR A 179 3.23 -7.63 15.68
C THR A 179 4.21 -8.45 14.85
N GLU A 180 4.43 -9.72 15.20
CA GLU A 180 5.29 -10.60 14.41
C GLU A 180 4.72 -10.87 13.01
N LEU A 181 5.62 -11.20 12.09
CA LEU A 181 5.27 -11.56 10.71
C LEU A 181 5.07 -13.06 10.64
N CYS A 182 4.04 -13.51 9.93
CA CYS A 182 3.83 -14.93 9.63
C CYS A 182 5.09 -15.55 9.02
N SER A 183 5.41 -16.77 9.43
CA SER A 183 6.58 -17.47 8.92
C SER A 183 6.40 -17.93 7.47
N GLU A 184 7.50 -18.29 6.82
CA GLU A 184 7.48 -18.84 5.47
C GLU A 184 6.95 -20.29 5.45
N THR A 185 7.09 -21.01 6.58
CA THR A 185 6.85 -22.45 6.72
C THR A 185 5.58 -22.83 7.49
N GLU A 186 4.82 -21.86 8.01
CA GLU A 186 3.52 -22.13 8.62
C GLU A 186 2.51 -22.54 7.53
N PHE A 187 2.43 -23.85 7.32
CA PHE A 187 1.22 -24.47 6.79
C PHE A 187 0.12 -24.22 7.82
N ALA A 188 -1.00 -23.64 7.40
CA ALA A 188 -2.19 -23.61 8.25
C ALA A 188 -2.43 -25.05 8.75
N CYS A 189 -2.38 -25.26 10.06
CA CYS A 189 -2.81 -26.52 10.65
C CYS A 189 -4.31 -26.67 10.34
N CYS A 190 -4.62 -27.50 9.35
CA CYS A 190 -5.94 -28.11 9.18
C CYS A 190 -5.98 -29.45 9.93
#